data_AF-A0A6N2RE16-F1
#
_entry.id   AF-A0A6N2RE16-F1
#
_cell.length_a   1.000
_cell.length_b   1.000
_cell.length_c   1.000
_cell.angle_alpha   90.00
_cell.angle_beta   90.00
_cell.angle_gamma   90.00
#
_symmetry.space_group_name_H-M   'P 1'
#
loop_
_entity.id
_entity.type
_entity.pdbx_description
1 polymer ?
#
loop_
_entity_poly.entity_id
_entity_poly.type
_entity_poly.pdbx_seq_one_letter_code
_entity_poly.pdbx_strand_id
1 'polypeptide(L)'
;MTDISYDRYALGIVSKDQWTDGDDLAQVGAAVGKLNMVGIAYDLPAGDNVGVAALREALNHFRDYMSAAVLEYSDACSELGSGVAEVSQNMDSTETYNRDKACAAATRLGVGEYL
;
A
#
# COMPACT_ATOMS: atom_id res chain seq x y z
N MET A 1 -36.23 3.32 14.99
CA MET A 1 -35.48 3.02 13.75
C MET A 1 -34.04 3.33 14.08
N THR A 2 -33.16 2.34 14.06
CA THR A 2 -31.74 2.59 14.30
C THR A 2 -31.20 3.13 12.99
N ASP A 3 -30.74 4.37 12.97
CA ASP A 3 -30.13 4.95 11.77
C ASP A 3 -28.88 4.14 11.41
N ILE A 4 -28.93 3.48 10.25
CA ILE A 4 -27.76 2.85 9.65
C ILE A 4 -27.19 3.89 8.69
N SER A 5 -26.18 4.63 9.15
CA SER A 5 -25.41 5.56 8.33
C SER A 5 -24.00 5.03 8.09
N TYR A 6 -23.44 5.36 6.92
CA TYR A 6 -22.03 5.14 6.67
C TYR A 6 -21.21 6.24 7.33
N ASP A 7 -20.34 5.87 8.28
CA ASP A 7 -19.33 6.76 8.86
C ASP A 7 -17.97 6.07 8.81
N ARG A 8 -17.14 6.51 7.86
CA ARG A 8 -15.79 5.96 7.66
C ARG A 8 -14.91 6.09 8.91
N TYR A 9 -15.07 7.15 9.70
CA TYR A 9 -14.26 7.37 10.90
C TYR A 9 -14.70 6.44 12.03
N ALA A 10 -16.00 6.19 12.19
CA ALA A 10 -16.52 5.21 13.13
C ALA A 10 -16.10 3.77 12.78
N LEU A 11 -15.95 3.48 11.48
CA LEU A 11 -15.48 2.19 10.97
C LEU A 11 -13.94 2.05 10.96
N GLY A 12 -13.21 3.10 11.35
CA GLY A 12 -11.74 3.10 11.31
C GLY A 12 -11.15 3.06 9.90
N ILE A 13 -11.95 3.40 8.88
CA ILE A 13 -11.49 3.55 7.50
C ILE A 13 -10.76 4.89 7.41
N VAL A 14 -9.44 4.82 7.50
CA VAL A 14 -8.51 5.95 7.47
C VAL A 14 -7.95 6.14 6.05
N SER A 15 -7.66 7.39 5.66
CA SER A 15 -7.07 7.72 4.36
C SER A 15 -5.66 7.12 4.22
N LYS A 16 -5.21 6.98 2.97
CA LYS A 16 -3.87 6.52 2.57
C LYS A 16 -2.72 7.22 3.31
N ASP A 17 -2.94 8.43 3.85
CA ASP A 17 -1.92 9.22 4.54
C ASP A 17 -1.25 8.50 5.73
N GLN A 18 -1.86 7.41 6.23
CA GLN A 18 -1.29 6.57 7.29
C GLN A 18 -0.53 5.33 6.79
N TRP A 19 -0.54 5.02 5.49
CA TRP A 19 0.17 3.89 4.91
C TRP A 19 1.56 4.30 4.43
N THR A 20 2.50 4.43 5.37
CA THR A 20 3.91 4.69 5.08
C THR A 20 4.66 3.45 4.57
N ASP A 21 4.05 2.27 4.71
CA ASP A 21 4.65 0.99 4.33
C ASP A 21 5.15 0.98 2.87
N GLY A 22 4.44 1.66 1.96
CA GLY A 22 4.87 1.79 0.56
C GLY A 22 6.21 2.52 0.43
N ASP A 23 6.34 3.69 1.06
CA ASP A 23 7.58 4.49 1.04
C ASP A 23 8.73 3.81 1.79
N ASP A 24 8.43 3.12 2.88
CA ASP A 24 9.42 2.35 3.65
C ASP A 24 9.94 1.17 2.82
N LEU A 25 9.05 0.42 2.17
CA LEU A 25 9.41 -0.67 1.26
C LEU A 25 10.20 -0.14 0.05
N ALA A 26 9.82 1.00 -0.53
CA ALA A 26 10.56 1.61 -1.62
C ALA A 26 12.02 1.91 -1.23
N GLN A 27 12.22 2.47 -0.03
CA GLN A 27 13.57 2.73 0.51
C GLN A 27 14.36 1.45 0.75
N VAL A 28 13.73 0.40 1.29
CA VAL A 28 14.36 -0.91 1.50
C VAL A 28 14.75 -1.54 0.16
N GLY A 29 13.85 -1.56 -0.82
CA GLY A 29 14.11 -2.09 -2.16
C GLY A 29 15.28 -1.37 -2.82
N ALA A 30 15.29 -0.04 -2.78
CA ALA A 30 16.40 0.76 -3.30
C ALA A 30 17.72 0.51 -2.57
N ALA A 31 17.71 0.29 -1.25
CA ALA A 31 18.90 -0.03 -0.47
C ALA A 31 19.44 -1.42 -0.82
N VAL A 32 18.57 -2.42 -0.94
CA VAL A 32 18.94 -3.78 -1.36
C VAL A 32 19.57 -3.75 -2.76
N GLY A 33 18.96 -3.05 -3.72
CA GLY A 33 19.51 -2.92 -5.08
C GLY A 33 20.89 -2.25 -5.15
N LYS A 34 21.28 -1.50 -4.10
CA LYS A 34 22.59 -0.83 -4.00
C LYS A 34 23.65 -1.62 -3.25
N LEU A 35 23.34 -2.83 -2.78
CA LEU A 35 24.34 -3.65 -2.08
C LEU A 35 25.51 -3.94 -3.02
N ASN A 36 26.71 -3.58 -2.56
CA ASN A 36 27.95 -3.81 -3.32
C ASN A 36 28.36 -5.28 -3.22
N MET A 37 28.38 -5.98 -4.34
CA MET A 37 28.75 -7.40 -4.42
C MET A 37 30.26 -7.63 -4.59
N VAL A 38 31.04 -6.57 -4.80
CA VAL A 38 32.50 -6.66 -4.96
C VAL A 38 33.14 -7.02 -3.63
N GLY A 39 33.96 -8.09 -3.63
CA GLY A 39 34.72 -8.52 -2.46
C GLY A 39 33.91 -9.32 -1.42
N ILE A 40 32.67 -9.70 -1.71
CA ILE A 40 31.87 -10.54 -0.78
C ILE A 40 32.40 -11.98 -0.70
N ALA A 41 32.95 -12.49 -1.79
CA ALA A 41 33.59 -13.80 -1.83
C ALA A 41 34.95 -13.66 -2.51
N TYR A 42 35.97 -14.28 -1.92
CA TYR A 42 37.34 -14.29 -2.42
C TYR A 42 37.67 -15.65 -3.04
N ASP A 43 38.58 -15.62 -4.01
CA ASP A 43 39.09 -16.86 -4.58
C ASP A 43 39.87 -17.63 -3.52
N LEU A 44 39.76 -18.96 -3.58
CA LEU A 44 40.55 -19.86 -2.76
C LEU A 44 42.03 -19.69 -3.11
N PRO A 45 42.94 -19.81 -2.12
CA PRO A 45 44.37 -19.67 -2.34
C PRO A 45 44.97 -20.75 -3.26
N ALA A 46 44.27 -21.88 -3.43
CA ALA A 46 44.58 -22.94 -4.38
C ALA A 46 43.32 -23.76 -4.69
N GLY A 47 43.30 -24.42 -5.86
CA GLY A 47 42.19 -25.29 -6.29
C GLY A 47 41.20 -24.60 -7.23
N ASP A 48 40.07 -25.26 -7.46
CA ASP A 48 39.00 -24.76 -8.34
C ASP A 48 38.14 -23.70 -7.62
N ASN A 49 37.80 -22.64 -8.35
CA ASN A 49 36.98 -21.52 -7.88
C ASN A 49 35.57 -21.49 -8.48
N VAL A 50 35.12 -22.54 -9.19
CA VAL A 50 33.76 -22.63 -9.75
C VAL A 50 32.68 -22.37 -8.70
N GLY A 51 32.81 -22.92 -7.48
CA GLY A 51 31.87 -22.67 -6.40
C GLY A 51 31.88 -21.22 -5.89
N VAL A 52 33.04 -20.57 -5.86
CA VAL A 52 33.18 -19.15 -5.49
C VAL A 52 32.52 -18.26 -6.54
N ALA A 53 32.71 -18.57 -7.83
CA ALA A 53 32.06 -17.87 -8.93
C ALA A 53 30.53 -18.02 -8.86
N ALA A 54 30.03 -19.24 -8.65
CA ALA A 54 28.60 -19.51 -8.50
C ALA A 54 28.00 -18.78 -7.28
N LEU A 55 28.74 -18.68 -6.16
CA LEU A 55 28.29 -17.92 -5.00
C LEU A 55 28.18 -16.41 -5.31
N ARG A 56 29.17 -15.82 -5.98
CA ARG A 56 29.12 -14.41 -6.40
C ARG A 56 27.92 -14.15 -7.32
N GLU A 57 27.66 -15.05 -8.26
CA GLU A 57 26.51 -14.96 -9.17
C GLU A 57 25.18 -15.07 -8.41
N ALA A 58 25.04 -16.04 -7.51
CA ALA A 58 23.84 -16.20 -6.69
C ALA A 58 23.55 -14.95 -5.83
N LEU A 59 24.59 -14.28 -5.32
CA LEU A 59 24.44 -13.04 -4.56
C LEU A 59 24.00 -11.86 -5.44
N ASN A 60 24.47 -11.77 -6.69
CA ASN A 60 23.96 -10.79 -7.65
C ASN A 60 22.47 -11.03 -7.92
N HIS A 61 22.08 -12.28 -8.17
CA HIS A 61 20.66 -12.62 -8.37
C HIS A 61 19.82 -12.32 -7.13
N PHE A 62 20.32 -12.63 -5.93
CA PHE A 62 19.64 -12.26 -4.69
C PHE A 62 19.41 -10.75 -4.61
N ARG A 63 20.44 -9.94 -4.82
CA ARG A 63 20.33 -8.47 -4.80
C ARG A 63 19.26 -7.98 -5.77
N ASP A 64 19.32 -8.43 -7.01
CA ASP A 64 18.47 -7.93 -8.09
C ASP A 64 17.01 -8.37 -7.88
N TYR A 65 16.78 -9.65 -7.59
CA TYR A 65 15.43 -10.18 -7.41
C TYR A 65 14.80 -9.74 -6.09
N MET A 66 15.56 -9.63 -5.01
CA MET A 66 15.04 -9.14 -3.74
C MET A 66 14.70 -7.65 -3.84
N SER A 67 15.55 -6.85 -4.49
CA SER A 67 15.25 -5.45 -4.78
C SER A 67 13.95 -5.32 -5.57
N ALA A 68 13.79 -6.08 -6.65
CA ALA A 68 12.59 -6.04 -7.48
C ALA A 68 11.34 -6.48 -6.69
N ALA A 69 11.42 -7.60 -5.97
CA ALA A 69 10.29 -8.11 -5.18
C ALA A 69 9.80 -7.10 -4.12
N VAL A 70 10.72 -6.43 -3.43
CA VAL A 70 10.35 -5.41 -2.44
C VAL A 70 9.71 -4.18 -3.10
N LEU A 71 10.20 -3.77 -4.28
CA LEU A 71 9.60 -2.65 -5.02
C LEU A 71 8.18 -2.98 -5.50
N GLU A 72 7.91 -4.21 -5.93
CA GLU A 72 6.55 -4.64 -6.29
C GLU A 72 5.59 -4.59 -5.09
N TYR A 73 6.05 -4.91 -3.88
CA TYR A 73 5.23 -4.74 -2.68
C TYR A 73 4.97 -3.26 -2.37
N SER A 74 5.94 -2.38 -2.57
CA SER A 74 5.76 -0.93 -2.47
C SER A 74 4.69 -0.43 -3.44
N ASP A 75 4.73 -0.89 -4.69
CA ASP A 75 3.74 -0.52 -5.71
C ASP A 75 2.35 -1.06 -5.37
N ALA A 76 2.26 -2.30 -4.87
CA ALA A 76 1.00 -2.87 -4.39
C ALA A 76 0.40 -2.08 -3.21
N CYS A 77 1.22 -1.66 -2.24
CA CYS A 77 0.79 -0.77 -1.14
C CYS A 77 0.28 0.57 -1.68
N SER A 78 0.95 1.11 -2.70
CA SER A 78 0.52 2.34 -3.35
C SER A 78 -0.83 2.20 -4.04
N GLU A 79 -1.04 1.12 -4.78
CA GLU A 79 -2.29 0.84 -5.52
C GLU A 79 -3.46 0.53 -4.58
N LEU A 80 -3.23 -0.26 -3.53
CA LEU A 80 -4.26 -0.53 -2.53
C LEU A 80 -4.66 0.77 -1.81
N GLY A 81 -3.69 1.63 -1.49
CA GLY A 81 -3.96 2.90 -0.84
C GLY A 81 -4.78 3.87 -1.70
N SER A 82 -4.53 3.93 -3.02
CA SER A 82 -5.33 4.77 -3.92
C SER A 82 -6.76 4.23 -4.07
N GLY A 83 -6.94 2.91 -4.15
CA GLY A 83 -8.27 2.30 -4.21
C GLY A 83 -9.12 2.59 -2.98
N VAL A 84 -8.53 2.53 -1.77
CA VAL A 84 -9.24 2.89 -0.52
C VAL A 84 -9.65 4.36 -0.51
N ALA A 85 -8.78 5.27 -1.01
CA ALA A 85 -9.09 6.70 -1.08
C ALA A 85 -10.29 6.97 -2.00
N GLU A 86 -10.32 6.37 -3.19
CA GLU A 86 -11.42 6.52 -4.14
C GLU A 86 -12.74 5.96 -3.58
N VAL A 87 -12.71 4.74 -3.02
CA VAL A 87 -13.91 4.11 -2.45
C VAL A 87 -14.48 4.94 -1.31
N SER A 88 -13.63 5.45 -0.41
CA SER A 88 -14.06 6.29 0.71
C SER A 88 -14.75 7.56 0.22
N GLN A 89 -14.18 8.22 -0.79
CA GLN A 89 -14.77 9.43 -1.38
C GLN A 89 -16.14 9.14 -2.03
N ASN A 90 -16.28 8.01 -2.73
CA ASN A 90 -17.52 7.60 -3.36
C ASN A 90 -18.61 7.28 -2.33
N MET A 91 -18.26 6.62 -1.23
CA MET A 91 -19.19 6.31 -0.14
C MET A 91 -19.64 7.58 0.59
N ASP A 92 -18.73 8.49 0.94
CA ASP A 92 -19.07 9.78 1.58
C ASP A 92 -20.02 10.63 0.71
N SER A 93 -19.77 10.64 -0.61
CA SER A 93 -20.60 11.35 -1.59
C SER A 93 -21.99 10.74 -1.69
N THR A 94 -22.07 9.40 -1.68
CA THR A 94 -23.34 8.66 -1.70
C THR A 94 -24.16 8.91 -0.44
N GLU A 95 -23.53 8.87 0.74
CA GLU A 95 -24.19 9.10 2.02
C GLU A 95 -24.73 10.54 2.10
N THR A 96 -23.91 11.52 1.71
CA THR A 96 -24.32 12.93 1.64
C THR A 96 -25.53 13.10 0.71
N TYR A 97 -25.47 12.51 -0.49
CA TYR A 97 -26.58 12.58 -1.44
C TYR A 97 -27.87 11.97 -0.87
N ASN A 98 -27.79 10.78 -0.26
CA ASN A 98 -28.95 10.09 0.30
C ASN A 98 -29.57 10.89 1.45
N ARG A 99 -28.74 11.41 2.37
CA ARG A 99 -29.18 12.27 3.47
C ARG A 99 -29.91 13.51 2.94
N ASP A 100 -29.33 14.20 1.96
CA ASP A 100 -29.93 15.42 1.40
C ASP A 100 -31.28 15.13 0.72
N LYS A 101 -31.40 13.98 0.03
CA LYS A 101 -32.68 13.52 -0.54
C LYS A 101 -33.70 13.14 0.53
N ALA A 102 -33.29 12.48 1.60
CA ALA A 102 -34.16 12.12 2.71
C ALA A 102 -34.70 13.38 3.41
N CYS A 103 -33.84 14.36 3.68
CA CYS A 103 -34.23 15.66 4.27
C CYS A 103 -35.20 16.43 3.36
N ALA A 104 -34.93 16.47 2.04
CA ALA A 104 -35.83 17.09 1.07
C ALA A 104 -37.21 16.39 1.02
N ALA A 105 -37.24 15.05 1.10
CA ALA A 105 -38.48 14.29 1.15
C ALA A 105 -39.26 14.53 2.45
N ALA A 106 -38.58 14.52 3.59
CA ALA A 106 -39.19 14.81 4.89
C ALA A 106 -39.77 16.22 4.97
N THR A 107 -39.07 17.20 4.39
CA THR A 107 -39.57 18.58 4.24
C THR A 107 -40.87 18.62 3.43
N ARG A 108 -40.94 17.91 2.30
CA ARG A 108 -42.17 17.82 1.48
C ARG A 108 -43.33 17.13 2.20
N LEU A 109 -43.02 16.20 3.11
CA LEU A 109 -43.99 15.47 3.90
C LEU A 109 -44.41 16.22 5.18
N GLY A 110 -43.84 17.39 5.46
CA GLY A 110 -44.15 18.18 6.66
C GLY A 110 -43.59 17.61 7.98
N VAL A 111 -42.63 16.69 7.90
CA VAL A 111 -41.96 16.01 9.04
C VAL A 111 -40.48 16.41 9.17
N GLY A 112 -40.05 17.46 8.46
CA GLY A 112 -38.65 17.87 8.35
C GLY A 112 -37.96 18.34 9.64
N GLU A 113 -38.68 18.60 10.73
CA GLU A 113 -38.08 19.02 12.02
C GLU A 113 -37.43 17.88 12.83
N TYR A 114 -37.56 16.62 12.39
CA TYR A 114 -37.13 15.43 13.14
C TYR A 114 -35.99 14.62 12.47
N LEU A 115 -35.32 15.17 11.46
CA LEU A 115 -34.11 14.61 10.84
C LEU A 115 -32.94 15.58 10.99
#